data_AF-A0A6I7DE79-F1
#
_entry.id   AF-A0A6I7DE79-F1
#
_cell.length_a   1.000
_cell.length_b   1.000
_cell.length_c   1.000
_cell.angle_alpha   90.00
_cell.angle_beta   90.00
_cell.angle_gamma   90.00
#
_symmetry.space_group_name_H-M   'P 1'
#
loop_
_entity.id
_entity.type
_entity.pdbx_description
1 polymer ?
#
loop_
_entity_poly.entity_id
_entity_poly.type
_entity_poly.pdbx_seq_one_letter_code
_entity_poly.pdbx_strand_id
1 'polypeptide(L)' 'MAMYKSTQTHPKFLWRFFSCQQSKYFSVEANNEQEARSLLPDSPCLFSARIRQGVNRA' A
#
# COMPACT_ATOMS: atom_id res chain seq x y z
N MET A 1 13.22 -31.27 -10.89
CA MET A 1 13.20 -29.80 -10.79
C MET A 1 12.67 -29.40 -9.43
N ALA A 2 13.48 -28.78 -8.56
CA ALA A 2 12.98 -28.26 -7.28
C ALA A 2 12.19 -26.98 -7.55
N MET A 3 10.88 -27.01 -7.31
CA MET A 3 10.06 -25.79 -7.25
C MET A 3 10.50 -24.99 -6.04
N TYR A 4 11.30 -23.96 -6.25
CA TYR A 4 11.51 -22.93 -5.25
C TYR A 4 10.16 -22.21 -5.07
N LYS A 5 9.35 -22.64 -4.10
CA LYS A 5 8.38 -21.71 -3.52
C LYS A 5 9.20 -20.69 -2.75
N SER A 6 9.70 -19.68 -3.44
CA SER A 6 10.13 -18.45 -2.80
C SER A 6 8.87 -17.87 -2.18
N THR A 7 8.61 -18.23 -0.93
CA THR A 7 7.79 -17.42 -0.03
C THR A 7 8.62 -16.18 0.30
N GLN A 8 9.00 -15.42 -0.73
CA GLN A 8 9.47 -14.06 -0.57
C GLN A 8 8.24 -13.29 -0.12
N THR A 9 8.03 -13.29 1.19
CA THR A 9 7.11 -12.37 1.85
C THR A 9 7.75 -11.01 1.67
N HIS A 10 7.57 -10.42 0.48
CA HIS A 10 7.85 -9.01 0.28
C HIS A 10 7.12 -8.29 1.42
N PRO A 11 7.83 -7.48 2.23
CA PRO A 11 7.19 -6.84 3.37
C PRO A 11 6.06 -5.97 2.83
N LYS A 12 4.82 -6.35 3.15
CA LYS A 12 3.64 -5.57 2.77
C LYS A 12 3.71 -4.26 3.54
N PHE A 13 3.68 -3.16 2.80
CA PHE A 13 3.61 -1.83 3.40
C PHE A 13 2.15 -1.39 3.46
N LEU A 14 1.80 -0.65 4.51
CA LEU A 14 0.55 0.07 4.53
C LEU A 14 0.72 1.36 3.75
N TRP A 15 -0.02 1.48 2.66
CA TRP A 15 -0.08 2.68 1.84
C TRP A 15 -1.32 3.47 2.20
N ARG A 16 -1.14 4.77 2.47
CA ARG A 16 -2.24 5.68 2.78
C ARG A 16 -2.36 6.76 1.72
N PHE A 17 -3.54 6.90 1.15
CA PHE A 17 -3.85 7.87 0.11
C PHE A 17 -4.89 8.87 0.58
N PHE A 18 -4.78 10.12 0.12
CA PHE A 18 -5.79 11.14 0.37
C PHE A 18 -6.50 11.50 -0.94
N SER A 19 -7.83 11.32 -0.95
CA SER A 19 -8.69 11.79 -2.04
C SER A 19 -9.34 13.11 -1.63
N CYS A 20 -9.05 14.17 -2.39
CA CYS A 20 -9.69 15.47 -2.21
C CYS A 20 -11.15 15.46 -2.62
N GLN A 21 -11.51 14.65 -3.62
CA GLN A 21 -12.89 14.56 -4.11
C GLN A 21 -13.83 14.03 -3.03
N GLN A 22 -13.36 13.07 -2.25
CA GLN A 22 -14.16 12.46 -1.18
C GLN A 22 -13.79 13.00 0.21
N SER A 23 -12.77 13.86 0.31
CA SER A 23 -12.15 14.32 1.56
C SER A 23 -11.89 13.15 2.53
N LYS A 24 -11.36 12.04 1.99
CA LYS A 24 -11.22 10.76 2.70
C LYS A 24 -9.84 10.16 2.52
N TYR A 25 -9.44 9.39 3.52
CA TYR A 25 -8.24 8.58 3.49
C TYR A 25 -8.56 7.14 3.07
N PHE A 26 -7.79 6.61 2.13
CA PHE A 26 -7.80 5.20 1.74
C PHE A 26 -6.52 4.54 2.25
N SER A 27 -6.63 3.35 2.82
CA SER A 27 -5.47 2.58 3.28
C SER A 27 -5.49 1.20 2.65
N VAL A 28 -4.38 0.80 2.03
CA VAL A 28 -4.24 -0.49 1.33
C VAL A 28 -2.88 -1.10 1.62
N GLU A 29 -2.80 -2.43 1.60
CA GLU A 29 -1.55 -3.15 1.76
C GLU A 29 -0.97 -3.54 0.40
N ALA A 30 0.25 -3.11 0.11
CA ALA A 30 0.91 -3.41 -1.15
C ALA A 30 2.44 -3.34 -1.03
N ASN A 31 3.13 -3.97 -1.97
CA ASN A 31 4.60 -4.03 -1.99
C ASN A 31 5.21 -2.76 -2.61
N ASN A 32 4.49 -2.15 -3.54
CA ASN A 32 4.91 -0.96 -4.26
C ASN A 32 3.71 -0.02 -4.49
N GLU A 33 4.00 1.22 -4.93
CA GLU A 33 3.00 2.25 -5.08
C GLU A 33 2.01 1.96 -6.23
N GLN A 34 2.49 1.34 -7.31
CA GLN A 34 1.67 1.04 -8.48
C GLN A 34 0.58 0.01 -8.14
N GLU A 35 0.97 -1.06 -7.45
CA GLU A 35 0.05 -2.06 -6.89
C GLU A 35 -0.93 -1.41 -5.91
N ALA A 36 -0.43 -0.54 -5.02
CA ALA A 36 -1.28 0.20 -4.09
C ALA A 36 -2.32 1.08 -4.80
N ARG A 37 -1.93 1.79 -5.88
CA ARG A 37 -2.84 2.61 -6.69
C ARG A 37 -3.89 1.75 -7.42
N SER A 38 -3.53 0.56 -7.88
CA SER A 38 -4.47 -0.34 -8.58
C SER A 38 -5.59 -0.85 -7.67
N LEU A 39 -5.39 -0.82 -6.35
CA LEU A 39 -6.38 -1.21 -5.35
C LEU A 39 -7.31 -0.06 -4.93
N LEU A 40 -7.02 1.16 -5.37
CA LEU A 40 -7.88 2.30 -5.07
C LEU A 40 -9.07 2.33 -6.03
N PRO A 41 -10.23 2.82 -5.57
CA PRO A 41 -11.27 3.25 -6.51
C PRO A 41 -10.68 4.35 -7.42
N ASP A 42 -11.20 4.49 -8.64
CA ASP A 42 -10.80 5.43 -9.73
C ASP A 42 -10.80 6.94 -9.35
N SER A 43 -10.63 7.27 -8.08
CA SER A 43 -10.55 8.61 -7.55
C SER A 43 -9.10 9.11 -7.61
N PRO A 44 -8.86 10.29 -8.21
CA PRO A 44 -7.52 10.88 -8.23
C PRO A 44 -7.08 11.20 -6.81
N CYS A 45 -6.12 10.41 -6.30
CA CYS A 45 -5.48 10.66 -5.02
C CYS A 45 -4.27 11.57 -5.23
N LEU A 46 -4.20 12.68 -4.49
CA LEU A 46 -3.14 13.68 -4.65
C LEU A 46 -1.86 13.32 -3.88
N PHE A 47 -1.96 12.46 -2.87
CA PHE A 47 -0.87 12.15 -1.96
C PHE A 47 -0.88 10.68 -1.56
N SER A 48 0.30 10.08 -1.47
CA SER A 48 0.53 8.71 -0.98
C SER A 48 1.60 8.72 0.12
N ALA A 49 1.42 7.90 1.16
CA ALA A 49 2.42 7.67 2.20
C ALA A 49 2.61 6.17 2.45
N ARG A 50 3.88 5.75 2.55
CA ARG A 50 4.27 4.36 2.83
C ARG A 50 4.65 4.20 4.30
N ILE A 51 3.93 3.35 5.03
CA ILE A 51 4.14 3.08 6.46
C ILE A 51 4.61 1.63 6.61
N ARG A 52 5.73 1.44 7.32
CA ARG A 52 6.20 0.10 7.72
C ARG A 52 5.32 -0.41 8.85
N GLN A 53 4.74 -1.61 8.69
CA GLN A 53 4.08 -2.31 9.81
C GLN A 53 5.13 -2.58 10.89
N GLY A 54 4.84 -2.24 12.15
CA GLY A 54 5.73 -2.49 13.29
C GLY A 54 6.60 -1.31 13.76
N VAL A 55 6.45 -0.11 13.21
CA VAL A 55 7.02 1.10 13.85
C VAL A 55 6.10 1.53 15.00
N ASN A 56 6.42 1.07 16.21
CA ASN A 56 5.78 1.59 17.42
C ASN A 56 6.14 3.08 17.51
N ARG A 57 5.17 3.95 17.25
CA ARG A 57 5.34 5.38 17.50
C ARG A 57 5.21 5.56 19.02
N ALA A 58 6.34 5.77 19.67
CA ALA A 58 6.41 6.28 21.03
C ALA A 58 5.68 7.64 21.13
#